data_AF-A0A0F2N9Q7-F1
#
_entry.id   AF-A0A0F2N9Q7-F1
#
_cell.length_a   1.000
_cell.length_b   1.000
_cell.length_c   1.000
_cell.angle_alpha   90.00
_cell.angle_beta   90.00
_cell.angle_gamma   90.00
#
_symmetry.space_group_name_H-M   'P 1'
#
loop_
_entity.id
_entity.type
_entity.pdbx_description
1 polymer ?
#
loop_
_entity_poly.entity_id
_entity_poly.type
_entity_poly.pdbx_seq_one_letter_code
_entity_poly.pdbx_strand_id
1 'polypeptide(L)'
;MKVKAKDIIHKHVVDDLDNESLTVGRVYFVIGIAGDSYRVVDDSSEPILYTKELFDVVDSSIPSNWVEKIFEGESYIDPEDTCEPGFYEDYFDGVPHAIETYNNLLKKLGIQSGDSSGVSLQNRQ
;
A
#
# COMPACT_ATOMS: atom_id res chain seq x y z
N MET A 1 4.02 -0.81 -11.51
CA MET A 1 4.91 -1.87 -10.97
C MET A 1 4.05 -2.91 -10.26
N LYS A 2 4.42 -4.18 -10.33
CA LYS A 2 3.75 -5.31 -9.65
C LYS A 2 4.76 -6.28 -9.05
N VAL A 3 4.41 -6.83 -7.91
CA VAL A 3 5.25 -7.74 -7.13
C VAL A 3 4.45 -8.96 -6.68
N LYS A 4 5.11 -10.11 -6.53
CA LYS A 4 4.50 -11.36 -6.07
C LYS A 4 5.00 -11.68 -4.66
N ALA A 5 4.10 -11.92 -3.73
CA ALA A 5 4.46 -12.30 -2.37
C ALA A 5 5.13 -13.68 -2.35
N LYS A 6 6.28 -13.79 -1.67
CA LYS A 6 7.03 -15.04 -1.51
C LYS A 6 6.36 -15.98 -0.51
N ASP A 7 6.88 -17.19 -0.41
CA ASP A 7 6.49 -18.15 0.63
C ASP A 7 6.98 -17.77 2.04
N ILE A 8 7.88 -16.78 2.13
CA ILE A 8 8.52 -16.36 3.38
C ILE A 8 7.73 -15.31 4.17
N ILE A 9 6.62 -14.78 3.64
CA ILE A 9 5.96 -13.59 4.21
C ILE A 9 5.40 -13.78 5.63
N HIS A 10 5.16 -15.02 6.05
CA HIS A 10 4.70 -15.36 7.40
C HIS A 10 5.78 -16.07 8.25
N LYS A 11 7.05 -16.13 7.82
CA LYS A 11 8.09 -16.96 8.49
C LYS A 11 8.65 -16.34 9.79
N HIS A 12 7.84 -15.66 10.60
CA HIS A 12 8.22 -15.22 11.94
C HIS A 12 7.87 -16.27 13.00
N VAL A 13 8.88 -16.65 13.79
CA VAL A 13 8.97 -17.89 14.59
C VAL A 13 8.01 -17.94 15.80
N VAL A 14 7.20 -16.91 16.06
CA VAL A 14 6.42 -16.80 17.30
C VAL A 14 4.93 -17.09 17.11
N ASP A 15 4.29 -16.61 16.04
CA ASP A 15 2.83 -16.79 15.85
C ASP A 15 2.33 -16.84 14.39
N ASP A 16 3.19 -16.80 13.37
CA ASP A 16 2.83 -16.78 11.93
C ASP A 16 1.87 -15.64 11.51
N LEU A 17 1.70 -14.57 12.30
CA LEU A 17 0.75 -13.47 12.02
C LEU A 17 1.34 -12.30 11.21
N ASP A 18 2.65 -12.33 10.95
CA ASP A 18 3.30 -11.25 10.20
C ASP A 18 2.69 -11.11 8.81
N ASN A 19 2.36 -9.87 8.45
CA ASN A 19 1.81 -9.52 7.13
C ASN A 19 0.52 -10.27 6.78
N GLU A 20 -0.39 -10.47 7.75
CA GLU A 20 -1.67 -11.19 7.56
C GLU A 20 -2.51 -10.69 6.38
N SER A 21 -2.34 -9.42 5.99
CA SER A 21 -3.01 -8.82 4.84
C SER A 21 -2.34 -9.11 3.49
N LEU A 22 -1.32 -9.97 3.47
CA LEU A 22 -0.72 -10.53 2.27
C LEU A 22 -0.95 -12.05 2.18
N THR A 23 -1.45 -12.49 1.04
CA THR A 23 -1.57 -13.87 0.62
C THR A 23 -0.33 -14.33 -0.15
N VAL A 24 0.29 -15.42 0.31
CA VAL A 24 1.44 -16.08 -0.36
C VAL A 24 1.13 -16.35 -1.85
N GLY A 25 2.08 -15.97 -2.71
CA GLY A 25 2.02 -16.21 -4.15
C GLY A 25 1.07 -15.30 -4.92
N ARG A 26 0.31 -14.42 -4.25
CA ARG A 26 -0.53 -13.42 -4.91
C ARG A 26 0.33 -12.28 -5.48
N VAL A 27 -0.14 -11.72 -6.59
CA VAL A 27 0.47 -10.55 -7.23
C VAL A 27 -0.25 -9.29 -6.77
N TYR A 28 0.55 -8.31 -6.34
CA TYR A 28 0.09 -7.04 -5.78
C TYR A 28 0.59 -5.85 -6.61
N PHE A 29 -0.15 -4.75 -6.52
CA PHE A 29 0.27 -3.48 -7.09
C PHE A 29 1.19 -2.74 -6.11
N VAL A 30 2.33 -2.29 -6.62
CA VAL A 30 3.18 -1.34 -5.91
C VAL A 30 2.73 0.06 -6.28
N ILE A 31 2.47 0.88 -5.26
CA ILE A 31 2.05 2.28 -5.39
C ILE A 31 3.06 3.26 -4.80
N GLY A 32 4.16 2.74 -4.26
CA GLY A 32 5.25 3.55 -3.76
C GLY A 32 6.51 2.76 -3.49
N ILE A 33 7.66 3.43 -3.53
CA ILE A 33 8.97 2.86 -3.19
C ILE A 33 9.61 3.79 -2.16
N ALA A 34 9.85 3.28 -0.96
CA ALA A 34 10.45 4.03 0.14
C ALA A 34 11.70 3.29 0.63
N GLY A 35 12.89 3.77 0.25
CA GLY A 35 14.16 3.09 0.58
C GLY A 35 14.14 1.62 0.16
N ASP A 36 14.23 0.69 1.12
CA ASP A 36 14.20 -0.77 0.93
C ASP A 36 12.82 -1.41 1.12
N SER A 37 11.77 -0.60 1.08
CA SER A 37 10.38 -1.04 1.19
C SER A 37 9.57 -0.72 -0.07
N TYR A 38 8.54 -1.53 -0.32
CA TYR A 38 7.45 -1.23 -1.24
C TYR A 38 6.22 -0.83 -0.46
N ARG A 39 5.52 0.21 -0.93
CA ARG A 39 4.15 0.46 -0.53
C ARG A 39 3.22 -0.28 -1.48
N VAL A 40 2.42 -1.17 -0.91
CA VAL A 40 1.62 -2.15 -1.64
C VAL A 40 0.16 -1.96 -1.30
N VAL A 41 -0.72 -2.11 -2.30
CA VAL A 41 -2.16 -2.27 -2.05
C VAL A 41 -2.41 -3.71 -1.65
N ASP A 42 -2.66 -3.96 -0.38
CA ASP A 42 -2.76 -5.29 0.22
C ASP A 42 -4.14 -5.97 -0.03
N ASP A 43 -4.41 -7.10 0.63
CA ASP A 43 -5.67 -7.83 0.48
C ASP A 43 -6.89 -7.03 1.01
N SER A 44 -6.67 -6.08 1.90
CA SER A 44 -7.67 -5.14 2.44
C SER A 44 -7.81 -3.87 1.59
N SER A 45 -7.08 -3.77 0.47
CA SER A 45 -6.96 -2.57 -0.35
C SER A 45 -6.30 -1.38 0.37
N GLU A 46 -5.51 -1.63 1.39
CA GLU A 46 -4.81 -0.60 2.18
C GLU A 46 -3.37 -0.38 1.67
N PRO A 47 -2.84 0.85 1.77
CA PRO A 47 -1.52 1.22 1.27
C PRO A 47 -0.41 0.94 2.29
N ILE A 48 -0.10 -0.33 2.56
CA ILE A 48 0.83 -0.75 3.62
C ILE A 48 2.28 -0.81 3.09
N LEU A 49 3.25 -0.44 3.94
CA LEU A 49 4.69 -0.59 3.66
C LEU A 49 5.17 -1.98 4.07
N TYR A 50 5.85 -2.65 3.15
CA TYR A 50 6.49 -3.95 3.37
C TYR A 50 7.92 -3.93 2.85
N THR A 51 8.83 -4.65 3.51
CA THR A 51 10.20 -4.80 3.01
C THR A 51 10.22 -5.51 1.65
N LYS A 52 11.09 -5.04 0.74
CA LYS A 52 11.24 -5.61 -0.61
C LYS A 52 11.59 -7.09 -0.60
N GLU A 53 12.24 -7.57 0.46
CA GLU A 53 12.66 -8.96 0.59
C GLU A 53 11.49 -9.95 0.56
N LEU A 54 10.28 -9.51 0.91
CA LEU A 54 9.07 -10.32 0.91
C LEU A 54 8.54 -10.64 -0.49
N PHE A 55 9.08 -10.03 -1.54
CA PHE A 55 8.50 -10.14 -2.88
C PHE A 55 9.49 -10.48 -3.99
N ASP A 56 8.96 -11.09 -5.04
CA ASP A 56 9.58 -11.20 -6.37
C ASP A 56 8.97 -10.14 -7.29
N VAL A 57 9.79 -9.40 -8.04
CA VAL A 57 9.29 -8.41 -9.00
C VAL A 57 8.72 -9.12 -10.23
N VAL A 58 7.44 -8.87 -10.54
CA VAL A 58 6.74 -9.43 -11.71
C VAL A 58 6.71 -8.45 -12.87
N ASP A 59 6.56 -7.16 -12.55
CA ASP A 59 6.56 -6.06 -13.52
C ASP A 59 7.24 -4.84 -12.88
N SER A 60 8.43 -4.48 -13.36
CA SER A 60 9.22 -3.36 -12.84
C SER A 60 8.83 -2.01 -13.46
N SER A 61 7.79 -1.94 -14.28
CA SER A 61 7.41 -0.70 -14.97
C SER A 61 6.90 0.34 -13.98
N ILE A 62 7.62 1.46 -13.86
CA ILE A 62 7.21 2.62 -13.07
C ILE A 62 6.48 3.61 -14.00
N PRO A 63 5.26 4.06 -13.67
CA PRO A 63 4.56 5.07 -14.45
C PRO A 63 5.35 6.38 -14.54
N SER A 64 5.30 7.05 -15.69
CA SER A 64 6.09 8.27 -15.95
C SER A 64 5.65 9.48 -15.12
N ASN A 65 4.48 9.42 -14.48
CA ASN A 65 3.96 10.45 -13.59
C ASN A 65 4.33 10.22 -12.12
N TRP A 66 5.19 9.25 -11.83
CA TRP A 66 5.77 9.10 -10.50
C TRP A 66 6.91 10.08 -10.34
N VAL A 67 7.00 10.66 -9.15
CA VAL A 67 8.02 11.63 -8.77
C VAL A 67 8.89 11.02 -7.69
N GLU A 68 10.16 11.40 -7.66
CA GLU A 68 11.08 11.06 -6.58
C GLU A 68 11.27 12.28 -5.69
N LYS A 69 11.13 12.09 -4.38
CA LYS A 69 11.45 13.09 -3.36
C LYS A 69 12.38 12.50 -2.33
N ILE A 70 13.28 13.34 -1.82
CA ILE A 70 14.17 12.98 -0.71
C ILE A 70 13.69 13.70 0.54
N PHE A 71 13.33 12.94 1.57
CA PHE A 71 12.92 13.45 2.87
C PHE A 71 13.71 12.75 3.96
N GLU A 72 14.32 13.52 4.87
CA GLU A 72 15.18 13.02 5.95
C GLU A 72 16.28 12.01 5.53
N GLY A 73 16.75 12.11 4.28
CA GLY A 73 17.80 11.23 3.74
C GLY A 73 17.28 9.95 3.09
N GLU A 74 15.98 9.73 3.06
CA GLU A 74 15.33 8.61 2.38
C GLU A 74 14.67 9.05 1.08
N SER A 75 14.77 8.21 0.04
CA SER A 75 14.11 8.42 -1.25
C SER A 75 12.71 7.80 -1.26
N TYR A 76 11.73 8.58 -1.66
CA TYR A 76 10.34 8.19 -1.84
C TYR A 76 9.97 8.36 -3.32
N ILE A 77 9.50 7.31 -3.96
CA ILE A 77 9.09 7.31 -5.37
C ILE A 77 7.65 6.83 -5.46
N ASP A 78 6.72 7.77 -5.66
CA ASP A 78 5.28 7.55 -5.62
C ASP A 78 4.59 8.36 -6.75
N PRO A 79 3.31 8.12 -7.06
CA PRO A 79 2.51 9.07 -7.82
C PRO A 79 2.61 10.50 -7.24
N GLU A 80 2.66 11.51 -8.11
CA GLU A 80 2.73 12.93 -7.70
C GLU A 80 1.70 13.29 -6.62
N ASP A 81 0.45 12.82 -6.78
CA ASP A 81 -0.67 13.08 -5.87
C ASP A 81 -0.48 12.51 -4.45
N THR A 82 0.40 11.52 -4.26
CA THR A 82 0.58 10.79 -2.98
C THR A 82 2.01 10.87 -2.43
N CYS A 83 2.90 11.62 -3.08
CA CYS A 83 4.31 11.72 -2.71
C CYS A 83 4.59 12.87 -1.73
N GLU A 84 3.57 13.48 -1.12
CA GLU A 84 3.82 14.46 -0.05
C GLU A 84 4.16 13.75 1.27
N PRO A 85 5.20 14.18 2.00
CA PRO A 85 5.46 13.67 3.35
C PRO A 85 4.21 13.84 4.23
N GLY A 86 3.81 12.78 4.94
CA GLY A 86 2.61 12.78 5.76
C GLY A 86 1.32 12.31 5.04
N PHE A 87 1.34 12.09 3.72
CA PHE A 87 0.13 11.74 2.98
C PHE A 87 -0.52 10.43 3.46
N TYR A 88 0.28 9.40 3.73
CA TYR A 88 -0.25 8.11 4.13
C TYR A 88 -0.68 8.09 5.60
N GLU A 89 -0.03 8.88 6.45
CA GLU A 89 -0.44 9.16 7.82
C GLU A 89 -1.83 9.82 7.83
N ASP A 90 -2.01 10.87 7.02
CA ASP A 90 -3.31 11.52 6.81
C ASP A 90 -4.37 10.53 6.30
N TYR A 91 -4.00 9.58 5.44
CA TYR A 91 -4.90 8.51 5.00
C TYR A 91 -5.36 7.63 6.17
N PHE A 92 -4.42 7.14 7.00
CA PHE A 92 -4.75 6.28 8.15
C PHE A 92 -5.50 7.04 9.26
N ASP A 93 -5.26 8.35 9.39
CA ASP A 93 -6.00 9.25 10.28
C ASP A 93 -7.39 9.62 9.74
N GLY A 94 -7.75 9.18 8.53
CA GLY A 94 -9.06 9.40 7.93
C GLY A 94 -9.27 10.83 7.40
N VAL A 95 -8.20 11.55 7.10
CA VAL A 95 -8.26 12.90 6.53
C VAL A 95 -8.96 12.84 5.16
N PRO A 96 -10.10 13.56 4.95
CA PRO A 96 -10.93 13.37 3.77
C PRO A 96 -10.21 13.52 2.43
N HIS A 97 -9.28 14.49 2.33
CA HIS A 97 -8.47 14.71 1.14
C HIS A 97 -7.58 13.50 0.81
N ALA A 98 -6.91 12.91 1.81
CA ALA A 98 -6.03 11.76 1.60
C ALA A 98 -6.84 10.52 1.18
N ILE A 99 -7.99 10.29 1.83
CA ILE A 99 -8.93 9.23 1.45
C ILE A 99 -9.41 9.38 0.01
N GLU A 100 -9.83 10.57 -0.40
CA GLU A 100 -10.30 10.83 -1.76
C GLU A 100 -9.20 10.62 -2.80
N THR A 101 -8.01 11.17 -2.54
CA THR A 101 -6.86 11.03 -3.43
C THR A 101 -6.43 9.57 -3.59
N TYR A 102 -6.39 8.80 -2.50
CA TYR A 102 -6.08 7.37 -2.55
C TYR A 102 -7.14 6.57 -3.32
N ASN A 103 -8.44 6.84 -3.08
CA ASN A 103 -9.51 6.19 -3.83
C ASN A 103 -9.43 6.47 -5.34
N ASN A 104 -9.03 7.68 -5.72
CA ASN A 104 -8.81 8.03 -7.12
C ASN A 104 -7.61 7.27 -7.70
N LEU A 105 -6.54 7.06 -6.93
CA LEU A 105 -5.41 6.21 -7.31
C LEU A 105 -5.86 4.75 -7.54
N LEU A 106 -6.65 4.16 -6.65
CA LEU A 106 -7.17 2.79 -6.81
C LEU A 106 -8.02 2.66 -8.09
N LYS A 107 -8.89 3.63 -8.36
CA LYS A 107 -9.67 3.68 -9.61
C LYS A 107 -8.78 3.72 -10.85
N LYS A 108 -7.71 4.54 -10.84
CA LYS A 108 -6.72 4.61 -11.94
C LYS A 108 -6.01 3.26 -12.16
N LEU A 109 -5.80 2.49 -11.09
CA LEU A 109 -5.19 1.15 -11.13
C LEU A 109 -6.18 0.02 -11.49
N GLY A 110 -7.48 0.33 -11.56
CA GLY A 110 -8.53 -0.67 -11.79
C GLY A 110 -8.79 -1.57 -10.58
N ILE A 111 -8.42 -1.12 -9.38
CA ILE A 111 -8.67 -1.81 -8.11
C ILE A 111 -9.99 -1.29 -7.56
N GLN A 112 -10.94 -2.19 -7.30
CA GLN A 112 -12.16 -1.83 -6.59
C GLN A 112 -11.81 -1.74 -5.11
N SER A 113 -11.90 -0.54 -4.53
CA SER A 113 -11.93 -0.37 -3.08
C SER A 113 -13.08 -1.22 -2.55
N GLY A 114 -12.80 -2.17 -1.66
CA GLY A 114 -13.86 -2.89 -0.95
C GLY A 114 -14.81 -1.88 -0.33
N ASP A 115 -16.11 -2.11 -0.42
CA ASP A 115 -17.13 -1.23 0.16
C ASP A 115 -16.91 -1.06 1.66
N SER A 116 -16.19 -0.01 2.06
CA SER A 116 -16.11 0.45 3.46
C SER A 116 -17.34 1.28 3.84
N SER A 117 -18.52 0.91 3.35
CA SER A 117 -19.80 1.46 3.80
C SER A 117 -20.69 0.32 4.30
N GLY A 118 -20.60 0.02 5.60
CA GLY A 118 -21.59 -0.87 6.22
C GLY A 118 -21.28 -1.49 7.59
N VAL A 119 -20.41 -0.95 8.45
CA VAL A 119 -20.41 -1.34 9.88
C VAL A 119 -20.91 -0.18 10.74
N SER A 120 -22.18 -0.34 11.09
CA SER A 120 -23.04 0.47 11.94
C SER A 120 -22.38 0.98 13.22
N LEU A 121 -22.36 2.31 13.39
CA LEU A 121 -22.33 2.96 14.70
C LEU A 121 -23.67 3.63 14.95
N GLN A 122 -24.71 2.83 15.20
CA GLN A 122 -25.87 3.21 16.00
C GLN A 122 -26.65 1.95 16.39
N ASN A 123 -26.41 1.47 17.60
CA ASN A 123 -27.44 1.03 18.55
C ASN A 123 -26.77 0.59 19.86
N ARG A 124 -26.47 1.58 20.70
CA ARG A 124 -26.52 1.42 22.15
C ARG A 124 -27.71 2.22 22.66
N GLN A 125 -28.83 1.53 22.86
CA GLN A 125 -29.75 1.60 24.01
C GLN A 125 -31.08 0.93 23.63
#